data_AF-A0A1J5BR04-F1
#
_entry.id   AF-A0A1J5BR04-F1
#
_cell.length_a   1.000
_cell.length_b   1.000
_cell.length_c   1.000
_cell.angle_alpha   90.00
_cell.angle_beta   90.00
_cell.angle_gamma   90.00
#
_symmetry.space_group_name_H-M   'P 1'
#
loop_
_entity.id
_entity.type
_entity.pdbx_description
1 polymer ?
#
loop_
_entity_poly.entity_id
_entity_poly.type
_entity_poly.pdbx_seq_one_letter_code
_entity_poly.pdbx_strand_id
1 'polypeptide(L)'
;MRGTVALIAACGTIAFSAQAEPAADAFAWLERIASAAQKLNYIGTFTYQRGANSETSRIAHYYDGHIEREKLEVLDGSPRELVRVDDEVKCYLPAERMVLIQHQARRAFPALPREAMDRVTRNYRVKASAADRVAGRDALVLVMEPRDRMRFGYRLWAERASGLLLKLRTVDENGGVVEQFGFTEVQVGVPIPPEALTSRFAAQTANWQVYNTRAVERIGTDDRWAFRFLPPGFARSAGVKLRLRDDDREAMHYVFTDGMAAISVFIEVAPARGERPREGFDRSGGVQAYQRVLGDHVVTVVGEVPGRALKGVADGLAPR
;
A
#
# COMPACT_ATOMS: atom_id res chain seq x y z
N MET A 1 -69.74 -22.47 6.38
CA MET A 1 -69.12 -21.45 5.50
C MET A 1 -68.26 -20.51 6.34
N ARG A 2 -66.96 -20.77 6.40
CA ARG A 2 -65.93 -19.82 6.88
C ARG A 2 -64.75 -20.01 5.93
N GLY A 3 -64.63 -19.12 4.94
CA GLY A 3 -63.61 -19.18 3.91
C GLY A 3 -62.37 -18.42 4.35
N THR A 4 -61.26 -19.14 4.47
CA THR A 4 -59.92 -18.59 4.70
C THR A 4 -59.33 -18.23 3.34
N VAL A 5 -59.03 -16.96 3.10
CA VAL A 5 -58.29 -16.50 1.92
C VAL A 5 -56.80 -16.67 2.22
N ALA A 6 -56.14 -17.63 1.58
CA ALA A 6 -54.70 -17.79 1.59
C ALA A 6 -54.10 -16.97 0.44
N LEU A 7 -53.35 -15.92 0.77
CA LEU A 7 -52.58 -15.13 -0.19
C LEU A 7 -51.26 -15.89 -0.46
N ILE A 8 -51.16 -16.56 -1.59
CA ILE A 8 -49.90 -17.18 -2.05
C ILE A 8 -49.03 -16.07 -2.65
N ALA A 9 -48.06 -15.58 -1.89
CA ALA A 9 -46.99 -14.74 -2.41
C ALA A 9 -46.00 -15.62 -3.18
N ALA A 10 -46.11 -15.62 -4.51
CA ALA A 10 -45.13 -16.23 -5.40
C ALA A 10 -43.84 -15.40 -5.37
N CYS A 11 -42.87 -15.82 -4.57
CA CYS A 11 -41.51 -15.27 -4.59
C CYS A 11 -40.80 -15.80 -5.84
N GLY A 12 -40.86 -15.03 -6.93
CA GLY A 12 -40.10 -15.30 -8.14
C GLY A 12 -38.61 -15.09 -7.88
N THR A 13 -37.82 -16.15 -7.88
CA THR A 13 -36.36 -16.08 -7.89
C THR A 13 -35.90 -15.53 -9.24
N ILE A 14 -35.57 -14.23 -9.28
CA ILE A 14 -34.84 -13.65 -10.41
C ILE A 14 -33.40 -14.14 -10.32
N ALA A 15 -33.05 -15.12 -11.14
CA ALA A 15 -31.66 -15.54 -11.31
C ALA A 15 -30.91 -14.44 -12.07
N PHE A 16 -30.18 -13.59 -11.34
CA PHE A 16 -29.22 -12.68 -11.96
C PHE A 16 -28.07 -13.50 -12.53
N SER A 17 -28.03 -13.60 -13.85
CA SER A 17 -26.88 -14.14 -14.57
C SER A 17 -25.73 -13.15 -14.41
N ALA A 18 -24.75 -13.47 -13.56
CA ALA A 18 -23.54 -12.68 -13.41
C ALA A 18 -22.72 -12.79 -14.70
N GLN A 19 -22.92 -11.88 -15.65
CA GLN A 19 -22.04 -11.75 -16.80
C GLN A 19 -20.71 -11.19 -16.30
N ALA A 20 -19.65 -11.99 -16.38
CA ALA A 20 -18.29 -11.52 -16.18
C ALA A 20 -17.96 -10.56 -17.34
N GLU A 21 -17.60 -9.32 -17.02
CA GLU A 21 -17.19 -8.37 -18.07
C GLU A 21 -15.85 -8.82 -18.70
N PRO A 22 -15.65 -8.54 -20.00
CA PRO A 22 -14.43 -8.85 -20.73
C PRO A 22 -13.15 -8.41 -20.00
N ALA A 23 -12.05 -9.17 -20.18
CA ALA A 23 -10.76 -8.83 -19.57
C ALA A 23 -10.21 -7.46 -20.03
N ALA A 24 -10.56 -7.01 -21.25
CA ALA A 24 -10.21 -5.68 -21.74
C ALA A 24 -10.84 -4.56 -20.88
N ASP A 25 -12.09 -4.76 -20.45
CA ASP A 25 -12.79 -3.82 -19.58
C ASP A 25 -12.18 -3.81 -18.18
N ALA A 26 -11.74 -4.97 -17.67
CA ALA A 26 -11.11 -5.08 -16.36
C ALA A 26 -9.78 -4.30 -16.24
N PHE A 27 -8.97 -4.25 -17.31
CA PHE A 27 -7.74 -3.44 -17.31
C PHE A 27 -8.03 -1.94 -17.41
N ALA A 28 -9.02 -1.53 -18.21
CA ALA A 28 -9.47 -0.14 -18.26
C ALA A 28 -9.92 0.35 -16.88
N TRP A 29 -10.55 -0.53 -16.08
CA TRP A 29 -10.88 -0.23 -14.69
C TRP A 29 -9.68 -0.04 -13.78
N LEU A 30 -8.58 -0.78 -13.95
CA LEU A 30 -7.35 -0.54 -13.19
C LEU A 30 -6.72 0.82 -13.53
N GLU A 31 -6.68 1.18 -14.82
CA GLU A 31 -6.21 2.52 -15.24
C GLU A 31 -7.11 3.62 -14.67
N ARG A 32 -8.44 3.40 -14.66
CA ARG A 32 -9.40 4.34 -14.08
C ARG A 32 -9.20 4.50 -12.57
N ILE A 33 -8.99 3.42 -11.83
CA ILE A 33 -8.68 3.48 -10.39
C ILE A 33 -7.39 4.27 -10.14
N ALA A 34 -6.36 4.01 -10.95
CA ALA A 34 -5.08 4.69 -10.78
C ALA A 34 -5.18 6.20 -11.07
N SER A 35 -5.90 6.58 -12.12
CA SER A 35 -6.18 7.98 -12.42
C SER A 35 -7.05 8.62 -11.33
N ALA A 36 -8.04 7.90 -10.79
CA ALA A 36 -8.92 8.41 -9.74
C ALA A 36 -8.15 8.73 -8.45
N ALA A 37 -7.22 7.86 -8.05
CA ALA A 37 -6.40 8.05 -6.87
C ALA A 37 -5.47 9.28 -6.94
N GLN A 38 -5.11 9.75 -8.13
CA GLN A 38 -4.24 10.91 -8.34
C GLN A 38 -5.01 12.21 -8.58
N LYS A 39 -6.21 12.15 -9.16
CA LYS A 39 -6.89 13.34 -9.70
C LYS A 39 -8.19 13.72 -9.01
N LEU A 40 -8.82 12.82 -8.27
CA LEU A 40 -10.12 13.12 -7.68
C LEU A 40 -9.98 13.91 -6.40
N ASN A 41 -10.87 14.88 -6.21
CA ASN A 41 -11.03 15.55 -4.93
C ASN A 41 -12.02 14.74 -4.08
N TYR A 42 -11.61 14.30 -2.91
CA TYR A 42 -12.48 13.56 -2.01
C TYR A 42 -12.07 13.73 -0.55
N ILE A 43 -13.05 13.55 0.34
CA ILE A 43 -12.84 13.51 1.78
C ILE A 43 -13.68 12.38 2.36
N GLY A 44 -13.11 11.62 3.29
CA GLY A 44 -13.80 10.47 3.85
C GLY A 44 -13.11 9.88 5.05
N THR A 45 -13.79 8.91 5.65
CA THR A 45 -13.29 8.10 6.76
C THR A 45 -13.24 6.65 6.32
N PHE A 46 -12.17 5.96 6.68
CA PHE A 46 -11.99 4.56 6.33
C PHE A 46 -11.43 3.78 7.52
N THR A 47 -11.66 2.47 7.48
CA THR A 47 -11.03 1.52 8.39
C THR A 47 -9.96 0.74 7.66
N TYR A 48 -8.83 0.60 8.32
CA TYR A 48 -7.71 -0.24 7.91
C TYR A 48 -7.57 -1.39 8.90
N GLN A 49 -7.68 -2.62 8.40
CA GLN A 49 -7.62 -3.83 9.20
C GLN A 49 -6.46 -4.71 8.73
N ARG A 50 -5.70 -5.22 9.70
CA ARG A 50 -4.55 -6.09 9.47
C ARG A 50 -4.45 -7.11 10.59
N GLY A 51 -4.71 -8.39 10.27
CA GLY A 51 -4.89 -9.42 11.29
C GLY A 51 -6.01 -9.05 12.27
N ALA A 52 -5.70 -9.07 13.56
CA ALA A 52 -6.63 -8.69 14.63
C ALA A 52 -6.71 -7.16 14.88
N ASN A 53 -5.79 -6.38 14.30
CA ASN A 53 -5.72 -4.95 14.54
C ASN A 53 -6.59 -4.21 13.51
N SER A 54 -7.31 -3.20 13.98
CA SER A 54 -8.10 -2.30 13.15
C SER A 54 -7.81 -0.87 13.59
N GLU A 55 -7.68 0.02 12.63
CA GLU A 55 -7.44 1.45 12.83
C GLU A 55 -8.36 2.25 11.91
N THR A 56 -8.94 3.32 12.43
CA THR A 56 -9.78 4.27 11.72
C THR A 56 -8.96 5.48 11.34
N SER A 57 -9.05 5.88 10.08
CA SER A 57 -8.35 7.05 9.55
C SER A 57 -9.28 7.94 8.75
N ARG A 58 -8.98 9.24 8.75
CA ARG A 58 -9.63 10.24 7.88
C ARG A 58 -8.65 10.67 6.81
N ILE A 59 -9.13 10.79 5.58
CA ILE A 59 -8.35 11.28 4.43
C ILE A 59 -9.07 12.44 3.76
N ALA A 60 -8.30 13.45 3.36
CA ALA A 60 -8.70 14.49 2.42
C ALA A 60 -7.67 14.54 1.30
N HIS A 61 -8.12 14.46 0.05
CA HIS A 61 -7.29 14.53 -1.15
C HIS A 61 -7.79 15.66 -2.06
N TYR A 62 -6.87 16.46 -2.56
CA TYR A 62 -7.12 17.61 -3.42
C TYR A 62 -6.10 17.67 -4.55
N TYR A 63 -6.58 17.92 -5.76
CA TYR A 63 -5.81 18.15 -6.96
C TYR A 63 -6.49 19.23 -7.81
N ASP A 64 -5.72 20.20 -8.27
CA ASP A 64 -6.20 21.33 -9.09
C ASP A 64 -5.69 21.30 -10.53
N GLY A 65 -5.00 20.23 -10.94
CA GLY A 65 -4.31 20.14 -12.23
C GLY A 65 -2.82 20.45 -12.16
N HIS A 66 -2.35 21.03 -11.06
CA HIS A 66 -0.95 21.42 -10.89
C HIS A 66 -0.32 20.85 -9.62
N ILE A 67 -1.03 20.92 -8.49
CA ILE A 67 -0.51 20.52 -7.18
C ILE A 67 -1.42 19.46 -6.57
N GLU A 68 -0.82 18.37 -6.10
CA GLU A 68 -1.47 17.37 -5.28
C GLU A 68 -1.29 17.70 -3.79
N ARG A 69 -2.39 17.69 -3.03
CA ARG A 69 -2.38 17.79 -1.58
C ARG A 69 -3.19 16.67 -0.97
N GLU A 70 -2.64 16.03 0.05
CA GLU A 70 -3.34 15.01 0.82
C GLU A 70 -3.04 15.20 2.30
N LYS A 71 -4.06 14.97 3.12
CA LYS A 71 -3.90 14.77 4.55
C LYS A 71 -4.53 13.45 4.95
N LEU A 72 -3.76 12.64 5.67
CA LEU A 72 -4.22 11.45 6.36
C LEU A 72 -4.09 11.66 7.87
N GLU A 73 -5.14 11.38 8.61
CA GLU A 73 -5.20 11.49 10.08
C GLU A 73 -5.62 10.15 10.68
N VAL A 74 -4.79 9.61 11.58
CA VAL A 74 -5.14 8.44 12.38
C VAL A 74 -6.04 8.88 13.53
N LEU A 75 -7.23 8.28 13.63
CA LEU A 75 -8.25 8.64 14.63
C LEU A 75 -8.21 7.77 15.89
N ASP A 76 -7.53 6.62 15.82
CA ASP A 76 -7.44 5.67 16.93
C ASP A 76 -6.05 5.72 17.59
N GLY A 77 -6.00 5.64 18.92
CA GLY A 77 -4.75 5.58 19.67
C GLY A 77 -3.95 6.90 19.64
N SER A 78 -2.62 6.80 19.50
CA SER A 78 -1.74 7.96 19.46
C SER A 78 -2.00 8.76 18.17
N PRO A 79 -2.32 10.07 18.27
CA PRO A 79 -2.66 10.87 17.10
C PRO A 79 -1.44 10.97 16.19
N ARG A 80 -1.65 10.74 14.89
CA ARG A 80 -0.62 10.87 13.85
C ARG A 80 -1.25 11.51 12.62
N GLU A 81 -0.55 12.46 12.02
CA GLU A 81 -1.00 13.09 10.78
C GLU A 81 0.10 12.98 9.72
N LEU A 82 -0.27 12.56 8.51
CA LEU A 82 0.57 12.61 7.33
C LEU A 82 0.02 13.68 6.40
N VAL A 83 0.86 14.63 6.02
CA VAL A 83 0.53 15.68 5.05
C VAL A 83 1.45 15.54 3.85
N ARG A 84 0.87 15.41 2.67
CA ARG A 84 1.58 15.36 1.40
C ARG A 84 1.32 16.62 0.60
N VAL A 85 2.39 17.15 0.00
CA VAL A 85 2.35 18.12 -1.08
C VAL A 85 3.25 17.59 -2.19
N ASP A 86 2.64 17.13 -3.29
CA ASP A 86 3.31 16.39 -4.37
C ASP A 86 4.20 15.24 -3.82
N ASP A 87 5.52 15.33 -4.02
CA ASP A 87 6.47 14.31 -3.58
C ASP A 87 6.95 14.50 -2.14
N GLU A 88 6.69 15.64 -1.50
CA GLU A 88 7.05 15.89 -0.11
C GLU A 88 5.98 15.36 0.84
N VAL A 89 6.39 14.54 1.80
CA VAL A 89 5.55 13.96 2.84
C VAL A 89 6.07 14.38 4.20
N LYS A 90 5.20 14.93 5.04
CA LYS A 90 5.46 15.25 6.44
C LYS A 90 4.61 14.36 7.32
N CYS A 91 5.25 13.52 8.13
CA CYS A 91 4.59 12.74 9.17
C CYS A 91 4.80 13.44 10.51
N TYR A 92 3.70 13.90 11.11
CA TYR A 92 3.65 14.51 12.43
C TYR A 92 3.38 13.42 13.45
N LEU A 93 4.30 13.30 14.41
CA LEU A 93 4.31 12.30 15.48
C LEU A 93 4.33 13.02 16.85
N PRO A 94 3.16 13.51 17.32
CA PRO A 94 3.03 14.25 18.57
C PRO A 94 3.54 13.54 19.81
N ALA A 95 3.31 12.22 19.93
CA ALA A 95 3.71 11.45 21.10
C ALA A 95 5.24 11.43 21.26
N GLU A 96 5.95 11.38 20.14
CA GLU A 96 7.41 11.41 20.04
C GLU A 96 7.98 12.84 19.93
N ARG A 97 7.10 13.86 19.83
CA ARG A 97 7.46 15.25 19.52
C ARG A 97 8.39 15.33 18.31
N MET A 98 7.99 14.68 17.23
CA MET A 98 8.83 14.45 16.05
C MET A 98 8.08 14.77 14.75
N VAL A 99 8.81 15.30 13.76
CA VAL A 99 8.37 15.43 12.37
C VAL A 99 9.34 14.68 11.48
N LEU A 100 8.82 13.73 10.70
CA LEU A 100 9.58 13.05 9.66
C LEU A 100 9.25 13.67 8.31
N ILE A 101 10.25 14.11 7.56
CA ILE A 101 10.11 14.67 6.22
C ILE A 101 10.73 13.70 5.22
N GLN A 102 9.93 13.26 4.25
CA GLN A 102 10.33 12.34 3.20
C GLN A 102 10.05 12.94 1.83
N HIS A 103 10.91 12.63 0.86
CA HIS A 103 10.67 12.95 -0.54
C HIS A 103 10.55 11.66 -1.34
N GLN A 104 9.30 11.30 -1.65
CA GLN A 104 8.95 10.05 -2.29
C GLN A 104 7.77 10.25 -3.24
N ALA A 105 8.04 9.99 -4.52
CA ALA A 105 7.01 9.93 -5.55
C ALA A 105 6.03 8.78 -5.30
N ARG A 106 4.74 9.01 -5.57
CA ARG A 106 3.73 7.95 -5.57
C ARG A 106 4.02 6.97 -6.71
N ARG A 107 4.54 5.81 -6.36
CA ARG A 107 4.88 4.73 -7.30
C ARG A 107 4.27 3.38 -6.88
N ALA A 108 3.21 3.44 -6.08
CA ALA A 108 2.51 2.28 -5.55
C ALA A 108 1.00 2.41 -5.80
N PHE A 109 0.33 1.27 -5.92
CA PHE A 109 -1.12 1.21 -6.08
C PHE A 109 -1.82 1.80 -4.84
N PRO A 110 -2.92 2.56 -4.99
CA PRO A 110 -3.67 2.79 -6.22
C PRO A 110 -3.06 3.82 -7.19
N ALA A 111 -2.22 4.74 -6.72
CA ALA A 111 -1.67 5.83 -7.53
C ALA A 111 -0.48 5.40 -8.42
N LEU A 112 -0.63 4.35 -9.23
CA LEU A 112 0.44 3.83 -10.09
C LEU A 112 0.63 4.65 -11.38
N PRO A 113 1.89 4.86 -11.81
CA PRO A 113 2.17 5.34 -13.16
C PRO A 113 1.85 4.27 -14.20
N ARG A 114 1.55 4.70 -15.44
CA ARG A 114 1.15 3.81 -16.53
C ARG A 114 2.18 2.70 -16.82
N GLU A 115 3.47 3.03 -16.78
CA GLU A 115 4.57 2.08 -16.98
C GLU A 115 4.60 0.94 -15.94
N ALA A 116 4.07 1.18 -14.74
CA ALA A 116 3.92 0.15 -13.72
C ALA A 116 2.71 -0.75 -13.98
N MET A 117 1.68 -0.25 -14.67
CA MET A 117 0.46 -0.99 -15.01
C MET A 117 0.76 -2.20 -15.91
N ASP A 118 1.68 -2.04 -16.87
CA ASP A 118 2.11 -3.15 -17.74
C ASP A 118 2.75 -4.31 -16.95
N ARG A 119 3.35 -4.04 -15.79
CA ARG A 119 3.87 -5.10 -14.92
C ARG A 119 2.73 -5.84 -14.24
N VAL A 120 1.70 -5.11 -13.77
CA VAL A 120 0.50 -5.68 -13.17
C VAL A 120 -0.20 -6.63 -14.14
N THR A 121 -0.38 -6.24 -15.41
CA THR A 121 -1.08 -7.07 -16.41
C THR A 121 -0.34 -8.37 -16.74
N ARG A 122 0.99 -8.37 -16.67
CA ARG A 122 1.83 -9.56 -16.86
C ARG A 122 1.83 -10.51 -15.67
N ASN A 123 1.64 -9.99 -14.46
CA ASN A 123 1.81 -10.74 -13.21
C ASN A 123 0.49 -11.25 -12.61
N TYR A 124 -0.64 -10.61 -12.96
CA TYR A 124 -1.96 -10.95 -12.46
C TYR A 124 -2.90 -11.35 -13.60
N ARG A 125 -3.90 -12.17 -13.28
CA ARG A 125 -5.13 -12.31 -14.06
C ARG A 125 -6.17 -11.42 -13.42
N VAL A 126 -6.69 -10.46 -14.18
CA VAL A 126 -7.67 -9.49 -13.69
C VAL A 126 -9.03 -9.87 -14.25
N LYS A 127 -10.02 -9.98 -13.37
CA LYS A 127 -11.40 -10.30 -13.72
C LYS A 127 -12.34 -9.29 -13.08
N ALA A 128 -13.26 -8.75 -13.85
CA ALA A 128 -14.40 -8.03 -13.30
C ALA A 128 -15.44 -9.04 -12.78
N SER A 129 -16.06 -8.69 -11.66
CA SER A 129 -17.08 -9.48 -10.98
C SER A 129 -18.36 -8.66 -10.83
N ALA A 130 -19.42 -9.30 -10.31
CA ALA A 130 -20.71 -8.67 -10.04
C ALA A 130 -20.57 -7.35 -9.25
N ALA A 131 -21.55 -6.47 -9.46
CA ALA A 131 -21.66 -5.22 -8.70
C ALA A 131 -21.79 -5.50 -7.20
N ASP A 132 -21.24 -4.60 -6.39
CA ASP A 132 -21.34 -4.63 -4.94
C ASP A 132 -21.58 -3.20 -4.42
N ARG A 133 -21.76 -3.02 -3.11
CA ARG A 133 -21.99 -1.72 -2.49
C ARG A 133 -21.05 -1.49 -1.31
N VAL A 134 -20.34 -0.35 -1.31
CA VAL A 134 -19.39 0.03 -0.25
C VAL A 134 -19.62 1.49 0.13
N ALA A 135 -19.65 1.80 1.42
CA ALA A 135 -19.90 3.16 1.93
C ALA A 135 -21.16 3.83 1.32
N GLY A 136 -22.20 3.03 1.06
CA GLY A 136 -23.44 3.50 0.42
C GLY A 136 -23.36 3.72 -1.09
N ARG A 137 -22.20 3.50 -1.74
CA ARG A 137 -21.96 3.74 -3.17
C ARG A 137 -21.85 2.44 -3.97
N ASP A 138 -22.33 2.48 -5.21
CA ASP A 138 -22.25 1.34 -6.13
C ASP A 138 -20.82 1.12 -6.63
N ALA A 139 -20.36 -0.12 -6.53
CA ALA A 139 -19.00 -0.52 -6.86
C ALA A 139 -18.98 -1.60 -7.96
N LEU A 140 -17.96 -1.54 -8.81
CA LEU A 140 -17.50 -2.70 -9.57
C LEU A 140 -16.41 -3.41 -8.76
N VAL A 141 -16.47 -4.74 -8.72
CA VAL A 141 -15.46 -5.56 -8.06
C VAL A 141 -14.46 -6.07 -9.10
N LEU A 142 -13.17 -5.81 -8.90
CA LEU A 142 -12.08 -6.45 -9.63
C LEU A 142 -11.41 -7.49 -8.73
N VAL A 143 -11.19 -8.68 -9.29
CA VAL A 143 -10.41 -9.74 -8.65
C VAL A 143 -9.10 -9.90 -9.41
N MET A 144 -7.99 -9.76 -8.68
CA MET A 144 -6.63 -9.89 -9.21
C MET A 144 -6.01 -11.17 -8.66
N GLU A 145 -5.95 -12.19 -9.49
CA GLU A 145 -5.38 -13.49 -9.16
C GLU A 145 -3.90 -13.53 -9.59
N PRO A 146 -2.95 -13.79 -8.67
CA PRO A 146 -1.55 -13.99 -9.03
C PRO A 146 -1.38 -15.12 -10.05
N ARG A 147 -0.44 -14.93 -10.99
CA ARG A 147 -0.06 -16.00 -11.93
C ARG A 147 0.95 -16.98 -11.34
N ASP A 148 1.52 -16.65 -10.19
CA ASP A 148 2.44 -17.50 -9.45
C ASP A 148 2.13 -17.45 -7.96
N ARG A 149 2.99 -18.13 -7.19
CA ARG A 149 2.88 -18.24 -5.74
C ARG A 149 3.72 -17.19 -5.01
N MET A 150 4.36 -16.26 -5.69
CA MET A 150 5.33 -15.35 -5.06
C MET A 150 4.75 -14.00 -4.61
N ARG A 151 3.43 -13.83 -4.71
CA ARG A 151 2.72 -12.59 -4.36
C ARG A 151 1.31 -12.89 -3.85
N PHE A 152 0.70 -11.91 -3.19
CA PHE A 152 -0.69 -11.98 -2.72
C PHE A 152 -1.67 -11.64 -3.84
N GLY A 153 -2.92 -12.10 -3.70
CA GLY A 153 -4.01 -11.66 -4.56
C GLY A 153 -4.69 -10.41 -4.02
N TYR A 154 -5.49 -9.76 -4.86
CA TYR A 154 -6.23 -8.56 -4.48
C TYR A 154 -7.70 -8.63 -4.90
N ARG A 155 -8.56 -8.00 -4.10
CA ARG A 155 -9.92 -7.64 -4.49
C ARG A 155 -10.08 -6.14 -4.33
N LEU A 156 -10.56 -5.48 -5.39
CA LEU A 156 -10.72 -4.04 -5.48
C LEU A 156 -12.19 -3.71 -5.67
N TRP A 157 -12.71 -2.76 -4.93
CA TRP A 157 -14.06 -2.23 -5.13
C TRP A 157 -13.92 -0.79 -5.62
N ALA A 158 -14.15 -0.56 -6.91
CA ALA A 158 -14.07 0.76 -7.52
C ALA A 158 -15.47 1.36 -7.68
N GLU A 159 -15.67 2.61 -7.23
CA GLU A 159 -16.93 3.30 -7.40
C GLU A 159 -17.27 3.46 -8.89
N ARG A 160 -18.49 3.09 -9.28
CA ARG A 160 -18.87 3.05 -10.70
C ARG A 160 -18.83 4.41 -11.39
N ALA A 161 -19.11 5.49 -10.67
CA ALA A 161 -19.24 6.84 -11.23
C ALA A 161 -17.89 7.55 -11.42
N SER A 162 -16.98 7.46 -10.45
CA SER A 162 -15.68 8.16 -10.47
C SER A 162 -14.48 7.24 -10.68
N GLY A 163 -14.59 5.96 -10.33
CA GLY A 163 -13.45 5.03 -10.28
C GLY A 163 -12.66 5.08 -8.96
N LEU A 164 -13.10 5.85 -7.97
CA LEU A 164 -12.45 5.88 -6.65
C LEU A 164 -12.42 4.48 -6.04
N LEU A 165 -11.27 4.05 -5.52
CA LEU A 165 -11.14 2.78 -4.82
C LEU A 165 -11.79 2.88 -3.43
N LEU A 166 -12.97 2.28 -3.29
CA LEU A 166 -13.77 2.32 -2.07
C LEU A 166 -13.29 1.29 -1.03
N LYS A 167 -12.77 0.16 -1.50
CA LYS A 167 -12.27 -0.93 -0.66
C LYS A 167 -11.16 -1.68 -1.39
N LEU A 168 -10.16 -2.10 -0.63
CA LEU A 168 -9.05 -2.92 -1.08
C LEU A 168 -8.89 -4.08 -0.10
N ARG A 169 -8.78 -5.30 -0.60
CA ARG A 169 -8.49 -6.47 0.22
C ARG A 169 -7.34 -7.24 -0.38
N THR A 170 -6.30 -7.45 0.41
CA THR A 170 -5.17 -8.32 0.09
C THR A 170 -5.46 -9.71 0.64
N VAL A 171 -5.32 -10.73 -0.21
CA VAL A 171 -5.62 -12.13 0.12
C VAL A 171 -4.42 -13.04 -0.05
N ASP A 172 -4.26 -14.00 0.86
CA ASP A 172 -3.25 -15.04 0.76
C ASP A 172 -3.62 -16.13 -0.27
N GLU A 173 -2.74 -17.12 -0.41
CA GLU A 173 -2.93 -18.24 -1.34
C GLU A 173 -4.14 -19.15 -1.02
N ASN A 174 -4.63 -19.10 0.22
CA ASN A 174 -5.82 -19.82 0.67
C ASN A 174 -7.09 -18.95 0.59
N GLY A 175 -6.98 -17.71 0.11
CA GLY A 175 -8.06 -16.73 0.08
C GLY A 175 -8.32 -16.06 1.43
N GLY A 176 -7.48 -16.30 2.43
CA GLY A 176 -7.53 -15.63 3.73
C GLY A 176 -7.21 -14.15 3.59
N VAL A 177 -7.87 -13.31 4.39
CA VAL A 177 -7.64 -11.86 4.37
C VAL A 177 -6.36 -11.53 5.13
N VAL A 178 -5.35 -11.05 4.42
CA VAL A 178 -4.11 -10.54 5.02
C VAL A 178 -4.32 -9.13 5.54
N GLU A 179 -4.97 -8.31 4.73
CA GLU A 179 -5.16 -6.89 4.97
C GLU A 179 -6.40 -6.39 4.25
N GLN A 180 -7.05 -5.37 4.81
CA GLN A 180 -8.16 -4.71 4.18
C GLN A 180 -8.21 -3.23 4.53
N PHE A 181 -8.42 -2.41 3.52
CA PHE A 181 -8.85 -1.03 3.64
C PHE A 181 -10.30 -0.92 3.14
N GLY A 182 -11.12 -0.08 3.77
CA GLY A 182 -12.43 0.27 3.21
C GLY A 182 -13.02 1.54 3.81
N PHE A 183 -13.58 2.40 2.96
CA PHE A 183 -14.32 3.58 3.41
C PHE A 183 -15.57 3.17 4.18
N THR A 184 -15.81 3.87 5.29
CA THR A 184 -17.10 3.84 6.01
C THR A 184 -18.01 4.93 5.47
N GLU A 185 -17.45 6.09 5.10
CA GLU A 185 -18.11 7.20 4.41
C GLU A 185 -17.10 7.91 3.50
N VAL A 186 -17.56 8.35 2.32
CA VAL A 186 -16.74 9.19 1.43
C VAL A 186 -17.59 10.13 0.59
N GLN A 187 -17.12 11.36 0.46
CA GLN A 187 -17.67 12.40 -0.41
C GLN A 187 -16.68 12.69 -1.52
N VAL A 188 -17.14 12.63 -2.77
CA VAL A 188 -16.30 12.77 -3.98
C VAL A 188 -16.78 13.97 -4.77
N GLY A 189 -15.85 14.78 -5.27
CA GLY A 189 -16.14 15.98 -6.05
C GLY A 189 -16.71 17.15 -5.24
N VAL A 190 -16.56 17.11 -3.91
CA VAL A 190 -16.97 18.21 -3.02
C VAL A 190 -15.83 19.20 -2.82
N PRO A 191 -16.11 20.50 -2.53
CA PRO A 191 -15.09 21.45 -2.11
C PRO A 191 -14.35 20.94 -0.88
N ILE A 192 -13.02 20.93 -0.94
CA ILE A 192 -12.17 20.51 0.17
C ILE A 192 -11.74 21.76 0.94
N PRO A 193 -12.09 21.88 2.23
CA PRO A 193 -11.69 23.05 3.01
C PRO A 193 -10.17 23.04 3.28
N PRO A 194 -9.48 24.19 3.25
CA PRO A 194 -8.02 24.26 3.43
C PRO A 194 -7.51 23.62 4.74
N GLU A 195 -8.27 23.72 5.82
CA GLU A 195 -7.97 23.10 7.12
C GLU A 195 -7.95 21.56 7.06
N ALA A 196 -8.69 20.95 6.13
CA ALA A 196 -8.64 19.51 5.92
C ALA A 196 -7.35 19.05 5.22
N LEU A 197 -6.56 19.98 4.66
CA LEU A 197 -5.29 19.68 3.96
C LEU A 197 -4.05 20.10 4.76
N THR A 198 -4.23 20.64 5.97
CA THR A 198 -3.13 21.13 6.81
C THR A 198 -3.07 20.38 8.14
N SER A 199 -1.86 20.17 8.66
CA SER A 199 -1.70 19.50 9.96
C SER A 199 -2.13 20.42 11.10
N ARG A 200 -2.89 19.88 12.06
CA ARG A 200 -3.25 20.61 13.30
C ARG A 200 -2.04 20.85 14.20
N PHE A 201 -0.98 20.08 14.00
CA PHE A 201 0.25 20.14 14.78
C PHE A 201 1.29 21.08 14.16
N ALA A 202 1.06 21.61 12.95
CA ALA A 202 2.03 22.44 12.24
C ALA A 202 2.51 23.66 13.06
N ALA A 203 1.64 24.26 13.88
CA ALA A 203 2.01 25.37 14.76
C ALA A 203 2.76 24.96 16.04
N GLN A 204 2.73 23.67 16.41
CA GLN A 204 3.29 23.15 17.66
C GLN A 204 4.71 22.58 17.49
N THR A 205 5.23 22.54 16.27
CA THR A 205 6.47 21.82 15.95
C THR A 205 7.75 22.61 16.23
N ALA A 206 7.67 23.82 16.78
CA ALA A 206 8.83 24.68 17.06
C ALA A 206 9.89 23.98 17.95
N ASN A 207 9.45 23.13 18.87
CA ASN A 207 10.30 22.37 19.80
C ASN A 207 10.29 20.86 19.51
N TRP A 208 10.00 20.46 18.27
CA TRP A 208 9.97 19.05 17.85
C TRP A 208 11.23 18.69 17.08
N GLN A 209 11.66 17.44 17.19
CA GLN A 209 12.77 16.93 16.40
C GLN A 209 12.34 16.78 14.95
N VAL A 210 13.11 17.35 14.01
CA VAL A 210 12.81 17.26 12.58
C VAL A 210 13.85 16.37 11.91
N TYR A 211 13.43 15.21 11.44
CA TYR A 211 14.27 14.30 10.66
C TYR A 211 13.90 14.40 9.20
N ASN A 212 14.84 14.83 8.37
CA ASN A 212 14.66 14.88 6.93
C ASN A 212 15.41 13.72 6.28
N THR A 213 14.74 12.85 5.53
CA THR A 213 15.40 11.73 4.86
C THR A 213 16.28 12.16 3.69
N ARG A 214 16.19 13.40 3.18
CA ARG A 214 17.24 13.98 2.31
C ARG A 214 18.57 14.12 3.02
N ALA A 215 18.56 14.22 4.35
CA ALA A 215 19.78 14.30 5.15
C ALA A 215 20.48 12.93 5.27
N VAL A 216 19.87 11.85 4.77
CA VAL A 216 20.58 10.62 4.46
C VAL A 216 21.25 10.81 3.10
N GLU A 217 22.57 10.92 3.11
CA GLU A 217 23.34 11.13 1.89
C GLU A 217 23.13 9.93 0.95
N ARG A 218 22.45 10.17 -0.18
CA ARG A 218 22.27 9.15 -1.23
C ARG A 218 23.58 9.06 -2.02
N ILE A 219 24.48 8.20 -1.57
CA ILE A 219 25.80 8.01 -2.20
C ILE A 219 25.66 6.99 -3.34
N GLY A 220 25.06 7.43 -4.45
CA GLY A 220 24.96 6.64 -5.69
C GLY A 220 24.30 5.26 -5.56
N THR A 221 24.46 4.46 -6.62
CA THR A 221 24.14 3.03 -6.61
C THR A 221 25.43 2.27 -6.41
N ASP A 222 25.55 1.59 -5.27
CA ASP A 222 26.60 0.61 -5.07
C ASP A 222 26.21 -0.71 -5.76
N ASP A 223 27.11 -1.25 -6.57
CA ASP A 223 26.90 -2.45 -7.36
C ASP A 223 27.56 -3.69 -6.74
N ARG A 224 28.03 -3.59 -5.48
CA ARG A 224 28.64 -4.68 -4.70
C ARG A 224 27.75 -5.90 -4.45
N TRP A 225 26.43 -5.78 -4.66
CA TRP A 225 25.47 -6.84 -4.34
C TRP A 225 24.76 -7.36 -5.60
N ALA A 226 24.71 -8.68 -5.74
CA ALA A 226 23.97 -9.38 -6.78
C ALA A 226 22.73 -10.07 -6.19
N PHE A 227 21.58 -9.80 -6.81
CA PHE A 227 20.33 -10.50 -6.54
C PHE A 227 20.16 -11.61 -7.58
N ARG A 228 20.62 -12.83 -7.26
CA ARG A 228 20.54 -14.00 -8.15
C ARG A 228 19.12 -14.53 -8.32
N PHE A 229 18.25 -14.21 -7.37
CA PHE A 229 16.83 -14.50 -7.44
C PHE A 229 16.02 -13.25 -7.12
N LEU A 230 15.04 -12.98 -7.97
CA LEU A 230 13.93 -12.07 -7.71
C LEU A 230 12.65 -12.76 -8.16
N PRO A 231 11.52 -12.60 -7.44
CA PRO A 231 10.26 -13.10 -7.92
C PRO A 231 9.94 -12.55 -9.33
N PRO A 232 9.37 -13.36 -10.23
CA PRO A 232 9.11 -12.94 -11.60
C PRO A 232 8.38 -11.59 -11.69
N GLY A 233 8.80 -10.70 -12.59
CA GLY A 233 8.15 -9.41 -12.78
C GLY A 233 8.45 -8.34 -11.72
N PHE A 234 9.14 -8.66 -10.63
CA PHE A 234 9.73 -7.65 -9.75
C PHE A 234 10.94 -7.01 -10.42
N ALA A 235 10.96 -5.67 -10.46
CA ALA A 235 12.06 -4.90 -10.99
C ALA A 235 12.56 -3.89 -9.95
N ARG A 236 13.87 -3.61 -9.97
CA ARG A 236 14.48 -2.59 -9.09
C ARG A 236 13.89 -1.22 -9.44
N SER A 237 13.19 -0.60 -8.49
CA SER A 237 12.65 0.75 -8.60
C SER A 237 13.55 1.80 -7.94
N ALA A 238 14.33 1.39 -6.95
CA ALA A 238 15.34 2.22 -6.29
C ALA A 238 16.49 1.36 -5.78
N GLY A 239 17.68 1.97 -5.67
CA GLY A 239 18.70 1.46 -4.78
C GLY A 239 19.62 2.60 -4.36
N VAL A 240 19.82 2.74 -3.06
CA VAL A 240 20.53 3.86 -2.47
C VAL A 240 21.45 3.36 -1.39
N LYS A 241 22.67 3.91 -1.37
CA LYS A 241 23.53 3.84 -0.20
C LYS A 241 23.10 4.95 0.77
N LEU A 242 22.94 4.58 2.03
CA LEU A 242 22.50 5.42 3.13
C LEU A 242 23.63 5.51 4.14
N ARG A 243 23.98 6.72 4.57
CA ARG A 243 24.91 6.96 5.69
C ARG A 243 24.11 7.39 6.91
N LEU A 244 24.14 6.59 7.96
CA LEU A 244 23.45 6.87 9.23
C LEU A 244 24.29 7.87 10.03
N ARG A 245 23.77 9.10 10.23
CA ARG A 245 24.52 10.23 10.80
C ARG A 245 25.02 10.01 12.23
N ASP A 246 24.40 9.10 12.98
CA ASP A 246 24.71 8.92 14.41
C ASP A 246 25.89 7.97 14.69
N ASP A 247 26.35 7.17 13.72
CA ASP A 247 27.40 6.14 13.97
C ASP A 247 28.31 5.84 12.76
N ASP A 248 28.29 6.70 11.74
CA ASP A 248 29.00 6.51 10.48
C ASP A 248 28.72 5.16 9.76
N ARG A 249 27.65 4.47 10.16
CA ARG A 249 27.27 3.17 9.62
C ARG A 249 26.67 3.34 8.23
N GLU A 250 27.17 2.54 7.31
CA GLU A 250 26.64 2.44 5.96
C GLU A 250 25.55 1.38 5.90
N ALA A 251 24.41 1.74 5.32
CA ALA A 251 23.33 0.84 5.01
C ALA A 251 23.01 0.91 3.51
N MET A 252 22.73 -0.21 2.88
CA MET A 252 22.19 -0.25 1.52
C MET A 252 20.71 -0.52 1.57
N HIS A 253 19.92 0.24 0.81
CA HIS A 253 18.49 0.00 0.65
C HIS A 253 18.14 -0.17 -0.82
N TYR A 254 17.63 -1.35 -1.19
CA TYR A 254 17.09 -1.64 -2.51
C TYR A 254 15.58 -1.81 -2.43
N VAL A 255 14.86 -1.29 -3.43
CA VAL A 255 13.41 -1.48 -3.56
C VAL A 255 13.12 -2.17 -4.87
N PHE A 256 12.37 -3.26 -4.81
CA PHE A 256 11.86 -4.01 -5.94
C PHE A 256 10.33 -3.95 -5.95
N THR A 257 9.72 -3.83 -7.12
CA THR A 257 8.26 -3.83 -7.23
C THR A 257 7.77 -4.53 -8.49
N ASP A 258 6.62 -5.17 -8.39
CA ASP A 258 5.90 -5.77 -9.51
C ASP A 258 4.73 -4.89 -10.01
N GLY A 259 4.59 -3.69 -9.45
CA GLY A 259 3.49 -2.75 -9.65
C GLY A 259 2.46 -2.79 -8.52
N MET A 260 2.14 -3.96 -7.95
CA MET A 260 1.16 -4.06 -6.86
C MET A 260 1.83 -4.16 -5.49
N ALA A 261 2.85 -5.01 -5.38
CA ALA A 261 3.62 -5.25 -4.18
C ALA A 261 5.03 -4.67 -4.31
N ALA A 262 5.64 -4.39 -3.17
CA ALA A 262 7.02 -3.97 -3.06
C ALA A 262 7.81 -4.84 -2.07
N ILE A 263 9.08 -5.04 -2.37
CA ILE A 263 10.07 -5.70 -1.51
C ILE A 263 11.22 -4.71 -1.29
N SER A 264 11.45 -4.36 -0.04
CA SER A 264 12.61 -3.58 0.41
C SER A 264 13.67 -4.51 0.97
N VAL A 265 14.93 -4.30 0.57
CA VAL A 265 16.09 -5.05 1.08
C VAL A 265 17.04 -4.06 1.72
N PHE A 266 17.24 -4.21 3.02
CA PHE A 266 18.22 -3.48 3.80
C PHE A 266 19.44 -4.35 4.03
N ILE A 267 20.63 -3.79 3.84
CA ILE A 267 21.90 -4.46 4.10
C ILE A 267 22.73 -3.56 4.97
N GLU A 268 23.02 -4.01 6.19
CA GLU A 268 23.74 -3.25 7.21
C GLU A 268 24.95 -4.07 7.69
N VAL A 269 26.00 -3.40 8.15
CA VAL A 269 27.10 -4.09 8.84
C VAL A 269 26.60 -4.57 10.20
N ALA A 270 26.84 -5.85 10.51
CA ALA A 270 26.46 -6.43 11.79
C ALA A 270 27.16 -5.66 12.94
N PRO A 271 26.46 -5.37 14.05
CA PRO A 271 27.07 -4.68 15.17
C PRO A 271 28.24 -5.48 15.74
N ALA A 272 29.39 -4.82 15.94
CA ALA A 272 30.63 -5.44 16.43
C ALA A 272 30.55 -5.94 17.88
N ARG A 273 29.55 -5.46 18.66
CA ARG A 273 29.25 -5.91 20.03
C ARG A 273 27.73 -5.96 20.23
N GLY A 274 27.21 -7.10 20.71
CA GLY A 274 25.78 -7.29 21.00
C GLY A 274 25.32 -8.74 20.83
N GLU A 275 24.01 -8.98 20.98
CA GLU A 275 23.40 -10.26 20.61
C GLU A 275 23.61 -10.53 19.11
N ARG A 276 23.95 -11.76 18.75
CA ARG A 276 24.06 -12.17 17.34
C ARG A 276 22.71 -11.90 16.66
N PRO A 277 22.69 -11.27 15.47
CA PRO A 277 21.46 -11.08 14.71
C PRO A 277 20.79 -12.44 14.51
N ARG A 278 19.54 -12.58 14.96
CA ARG A 278 18.78 -13.82 14.79
C ARG A 278 18.34 -13.91 13.34
N GLU A 279 18.58 -15.06 12.71
CA GLU A 279 17.99 -15.38 11.43
C GLU A 279 16.56 -15.87 11.64
N GLY A 280 15.65 -15.48 10.75
CA GLY A 280 14.28 -15.94 10.80
C GLY A 280 13.28 -14.94 10.26
N PHE A 281 12.02 -15.35 10.36
CA PHE A 281 10.90 -14.49 10.04
C PHE A 281 10.51 -13.67 11.24
N ASP A 282 10.32 -12.38 11.01
CA ASP A 282 9.57 -11.51 11.90
C ASP A 282 8.28 -11.07 11.17
N ARG A 283 7.18 -11.01 11.92
CA ARG A 283 5.87 -10.59 11.41
C ARG A 283 5.39 -9.40 12.22
N SER A 284 5.50 -8.22 11.64
CA SER A 284 4.86 -7.01 12.15
C SER A 284 3.62 -6.68 11.31
N GLY A 285 2.50 -7.32 11.66
CA GLY A 285 1.23 -7.18 10.93
C GLY A 285 1.21 -7.92 9.58
N GLY A 286 0.91 -7.19 8.49
CA GLY A 286 0.79 -7.68 7.11
C GLY A 286 2.03 -7.43 6.24
N VAL A 287 3.01 -6.71 6.77
CA VAL A 287 4.37 -6.67 6.24
C VAL A 287 5.13 -7.82 6.87
N GLN A 288 5.70 -8.68 6.04
CA GLN A 288 6.59 -9.74 6.49
C GLN A 288 8.03 -9.25 6.41
N ALA A 289 8.85 -9.62 7.39
CA ALA A 289 10.28 -9.39 7.38
C ALA A 289 11.01 -10.74 7.48
N TYR A 290 12.09 -10.89 6.74
CA TYR A 290 13.00 -12.01 6.85
C TYR A 290 14.42 -11.49 7.01
N GLN A 291 15.07 -11.90 8.10
CA GLN A 291 16.43 -11.52 8.40
C GLN A 291 17.38 -12.69 8.17
N ARG A 292 18.52 -12.41 7.55
CA ARG A 292 19.60 -13.35 7.26
C ARG A 292 20.95 -12.70 7.56
N VAL A 293 21.92 -13.48 8.04
CA VAL A 293 23.30 -13.03 8.19
C VAL A 293 24.13 -13.50 6.98
N LEU A 294 24.92 -12.61 6.39
CA LEU A 294 25.76 -12.89 5.23
C LEU A 294 27.16 -12.30 5.43
N GLY A 295 28.08 -13.13 5.95
CA GLY A 295 29.39 -12.66 6.42
C GLY A 295 29.21 -11.67 7.57
N ASP A 296 29.81 -10.48 7.44
CA ASP A 296 29.70 -9.39 8.42
C ASP A 296 28.47 -8.49 8.20
N HIS A 297 27.52 -8.91 7.36
CA HIS A 297 26.33 -8.12 7.04
C HIS A 297 25.05 -8.78 7.57
N VAL A 298 24.11 -7.94 8.01
CA VAL A 298 22.73 -8.31 8.29
C VAL A 298 21.87 -7.85 7.13
N VAL A 299 21.13 -8.79 6.56
CA VAL A 299 20.22 -8.57 5.44
C VAL A 299 18.80 -8.68 5.98
N THR A 300 18.04 -7.61 5.84
CA THR A 300 16.63 -7.57 6.24
C THR A 300 15.78 -7.33 5.01
N VAL A 301 14.99 -8.34 4.64
CA VAL A 301 14.08 -8.30 3.49
C VAL A 301 12.66 -8.12 3.99
N VAL A 302 12.02 -7.03 3.59
CA VAL A 302 10.71 -6.59 4.09
C VAL A 302 9.76 -6.43 2.91
N GLY A 303 8.53 -6.92 3.00
CA GLY A 303 7.55 -6.70 1.93
C GLY A 303 6.17 -7.27 2.19
N GLU A 304 5.24 -6.85 1.33
CA GLU A 304 3.85 -7.31 1.29
C GLU A 304 3.71 -8.48 0.30
N VAL A 305 4.51 -9.52 0.53
CA VAL A 305 4.53 -10.75 -0.28
C VAL A 305 4.60 -11.97 0.64
N PRO A 306 4.24 -13.18 0.16
CA PRO A 306 4.41 -14.42 0.94
C PRO A 306 5.85 -14.61 1.43
N GLY A 307 6.02 -15.18 2.63
CA GLY A 307 7.35 -15.34 3.25
C GLY A 307 8.36 -16.11 2.39
N ARG A 308 7.90 -17.05 1.56
CA ARG A 308 8.75 -17.75 0.57
C ARG A 308 9.41 -16.82 -0.45
N ALA A 309 8.75 -15.73 -0.84
CA ALA A 309 9.31 -14.75 -1.76
C ALA A 309 10.42 -13.95 -1.07
N LEU A 310 10.18 -13.49 0.17
CA LEU A 310 11.20 -12.78 0.96
C LEU A 310 12.44 -13.65 1.21
N LYS A 311 12.21 -14.90 1.64
CA LYS A 311 13.30 -15.86 1.84
C LYS A 311 14.07 -16.11 0.55
N GLY A 312 13.38 -16.31 -0.58
CA GLY A 312 14.03 -16.48 -1.87
C GLY A 312 14.93 -15.30 -2.26
N VAL A 313 14.48 -14.06 -2.04
CA VAL A 313 15.28 -12.85 -2.30
C VAL A 313 16.51 -12.79 -1.38
N ALA A 314 16.32 -13.06 -0.09
CA ALA A 314 17.42 -13.07 0.88
C ALA A 314 18.44 -14.19 0.60
N ASP A 315 17.96 -15.39 0.24
CA ASP A 315 18.79 -16.55 -0.10
C ASP A 315 19.60 -16.30 -1.39
N GLY A 316 18.98 -15.63 -2.37
CA GLY A 316 19.58 -15.27 -3.66
C GLY A 316 20.51 -14.06 -3.63
N LEU A 317 20.61 -13.35 -2.50
CA LEU A 317 21.56 -12.25 -2.34
C LEU A 317 22.98 -12.80 -2.15
N ALA A 318 23.92 -12.27 -2.92
CA ALA A 318 25.34 -12.57 -2.80
C ALA A 318 26.18 -11.31 -3.05
N PRO A 319 27.39 -11.19 -2.43
CA PRO A 319 28.38 -10.23 -2.89
C PRO A 319 28.74 -10.49 -4.36
N ARG A 320 29.03 -9.42 -5.11
CA ARG A 320 29.62 -9.51 -6.46
C ARG A 320 31.10 -9.82 -6.41
#